data_AF-A0A8D3DLC3-F1
#
_entry.id   AF-A0A8D3DLC3-F1
#
_cell.length_a   1.000
_cell.length_b   1.000
_cell.length_c   1.000
_cell.angle_alpha   90.00
_cell.angle_beta   90.00
_cell.angle_gamma   90.00
#
_symmetry.space_group_name_H-M   'P 1'
#
loop_
_entity.id
_entity.type
_entity.pdbx_description
1 polymer ?
#
loop_
_entity_poly.entity_id
_entity_poly.type
_entity_poly.pdbx_seq_one_letter_code
_entity_poly.pdbx_strand_id
1 'polypeptide(L)'
;MAPCRGSRGNRAVNTTELLSRRSRGVEDAGTLMRHNMKVLRSILLQVTEKDFIKVWSKTSKSSIMYENGKIYFENYQNCYSCVHSEPQVLYKLPKRSKVEKFEDALLCQSPLDKTLASPSDHKASLLTLTANNWLYRLSAVTGEELQRVYLSSNQKFRYLGWEVSQETFYVKSVQNKETPLERRAGITHNTVMHLAIFHVFPLQIVGIVEINKKVFGNGVTDVVLSQGVLAVSYSNKSVKLYSFENIVQRYMTEKLKLGEQSSLLGDNKVGEAPFGIPVNIQITDCPPVLFEVSCSNNGVQIGGYPWHYIYTPPHKTHKGTHHICSLKDNTMASNGIQNMSCSSLESDGIFFHPDDSGRIIHIGPTTINKIPSDIERQNKYIYIYSYIQRTPHSVCGDRNWILQTFRMVEYEDELDLLAVVVTNGEEGEGRAHIRLHDNQNGQLQRTIDLLEPWDEVSSST
;
A
#
# COMPACT_ATOMS: atom_id res chain seq x y z
N MET A 1 20.91 -30.45 56.04
CA MET A 1 20.93 -30.86 54.62
C MET A 1 19.95 -30.00 53.86
N ALA A 2 20.43 -29.04 53.08
CA ALA A 2 19.62 -28.23 52.18
C ALA A 2 19.61 -28.89 50.78
N PRO A 3 18.49 -28.93 50.07
CA PRO A 3 18.46 -29.51 48.74
C PRO A 3 19.11 -28.56 47.73
N CYS A 4 20.02 -29.12 46.93
CA CYS A 4 20.74 -28.46 45.86
C CYS A 4 19.78 -27.84 44.85
N ARG A 5 19.97 -26.55 44.54
CA ARG A 5 19.33 -25.88 43.40
C ARG A 5 19.83 -26.53 42.11
N GLY A 6 18.97 -27.32 41.46
CA GLY A 6 19.21 -27.79 40.10
C GLY A 6 19.44 -26.61 39.16
N SER A 7 20.52 -26.67 38.40
CA SER A 7 20.80 -25.79 37.28
C SER A 7 19.62 -25.83 36.31
N ARG A 8 18.88 -24.72 36.20
CA ARG A 8 17.93 -24.51 35.09
C ARG A 8 18.75 -24.49 33.81
N GLY A 9 18.81 -25.62 33.12
CA GLY A 9 19.32 -25.68 31.75
C GLY A 9 18.57 -24.64 30.92
N ASN A 10 19.30 -23.76 30.24
CA ASN A 10 18.77 -22.82 29.26
C ASN A 10 18.05 -23.63 28.17
N ARG A 11 16.75 -23.85 28.32
CA ARG A 11 15.92 -24.47 27.29
C ARG A 11 15.98 -23.52 26.08
N ALA A 12 16.57 -23.95 24.98
CA ALA A 12 16.60 -23.18 23.74
C ALA A 12 15.16 -22.85 23.35
N VAL A 13 14.80 -21.56 23.38
CA VAL A 13 13.46 -21.11 23.00
C VAL A 13 13.37 -21.11 21.49
N ASN A 14 12.36 -21.76 20.92
CA ASN A 14 12.11 -21.76 19.48
C ASN A 14 11.95 -20.32 18.98
N THR A 15 12.58 -19.99 17.85
CA THR A 15 12.44 -18.69 17.18
C THR A 15 10.97 -18.32 16.95
N THR A 16 10.13 -19.28 16.57
CA THR A 16 8.69 -19.03 16.32
C THR A 16 7.95 -18.63 17.59
N GLU A 17 8.31 -19.19 18.74
CA GLU A 17 7.76 -18.80 20.04
C GLU A 17 8.21 -17.39 20.45
N LEU A 18 9.44 -17.00 20.11
CA LEU A 18 9.90 -15.61 20.31
C LEU A 18 9.14 -14.62 19.41
N LEU A 19 8.90 -14.98 18.14
CA LEU A 19 8.10 -14.20 17.20
C LEU A 19 6.63 -14.10 17.66
N SER A 20 6.02 -15.20 18.09
CA SER A 20 4.66 -15.22 18.65
C SER A 20 4.52 -14.41 19.94
N ARG A 21 5.59 -14.25 20.72
CA ARG A 21 5.59 -13.35 21.89
C ARG A 21 5.68 -11.89 21.48
N ARG A 22 6.52 -11.57 20.49
CA ARG A 22 6.62 -10.21 19.92
C ARG A 22 5.27 -9.75 19.36
N SER A 23 4.60 -10.61 18.59
CA SER A 23 3.33 -10.29 17.94
C SER A 23 2.14 -10.10 18.89
N ARG A 24 2.25 -10.53 20.15
CA ARG A 24 1.25 -10.27 21.20
C ARG A 24 1.39 -8.87 21.82
N GLY A 25 2.41 -8.10 21.43
CA GLY A 25 2.72 -6.80 21.99
C GLY A 25 3.56 -6.88 23.26
N VAL A 26 4.46 -5.92 23.44
CA VAL A 26 5.30 -5.75 24.63
C VAL A 26 5.22 -4.29 25.04
N GLU A 27 4.76 -4.02 26.26
CA GLU A 27 4.50 -2.64 26.73
C GLU A 27 5.77 -1.81 26.97
N ASP A 28 6.89 -2.47 27.29
CA ASP A 28 8.17 -1.83 27.58
C ASP A 28 9.13 -1.90 26.39
N ALA A 29 9.54 -0.73 25.87
CA ALA A 29 10.48 -0.60 24.76
C ALA A 29 11.82 -1.32 25.02
N GLY A 30 12.30 -1.31 26.27
CA GLY A 30 13.54 -2.01 26.63
C GLY A 30 13.39 -3.54 26.52
N THR A 31 12.22 -4.06 26.88
CA THR A 31 11.89 -5.48 26.77
C THR A 31 11.63 -5.89 25.33
N LEU A 32 10.96 -5.05 24.54
CA LEU A 32 10.79 -5.25 23.09
C LEU A 32 12.15 -5.35 22.40
N MET A 33 13.04 -4.37 22.64
CA MET A 33 14.40 -4.38 22.11
C MET A 33 15.17 -5.66 22.49
N ARG A 34 15.10 -6.10 23.74
CA ARG A 34 15.72 -7.37 24.17
C ARG A 34 15.12 -8.58 23.48
N HIS A 35 13.81 -8.61 23.24
CA HIS A 35 13.16 -9.69 22.49
C HIS A 35 13.59 -9.69 21.03
N ASN A 36 13.63 -8.52 20.39
CA ASN A 36 14.07 -8.36 19.01
C ASN A 36 15.51 -8.80 18.84
N MET A 37 16.42 -8.39 19.74
CA MET A 37 17.79 -8.86 19.71
C MET A 37 17.93 -10.37 19.96
N LYS A 38 17.04 -10.99 20.74
CA LYS A 38 17.00 -12.45 20.89
C LYS A 38 16.51 -13.15 19.62
N VAL A 39 15.47 -12.60 18.97
CA VAL A 39 14.98 -13.06 17.67
C VAL A 39 16.08 -12.93 16.63
N LEU A 40 16.70 -11.75 16.50
CA LEU A 40 17.81 -11.46 15.59
C LEU A 40 18.97 -12.43 15.79
N ARG A 41 19.46 -12.58 17.04
CA ARG A 41 20.54 -13.51 17.35
C ARG A 41 20.14 -14.95 17.06
N SER A 42 18.90 -15.33 17.33
CA SER A 42 18.44 -16.66 16.96
C SER A 42 18.45 -16.82 15.44
N ILE A 43 17.85 -15.91 14.68
CA ILE A 43 17.76 -15.96 13.20
C ILE A 43 19.14 -15.92 12.54
N LEU A 44 20.04 -15.05 12.99
CA LEU A 44 21.36 -14.85 12.38
C LEU A 44 22.42 -15.83 12.90
N LEU A 45 22.50 -16.07 14.22
CA LEU A 45 23.65 -16.73 14.85
C LEU A 45 23.44 -18.20 15.23
N GLN A 46 22.22 -18.74 15.24
CA GLN A 46 22.06 -20.17 15.49
C GLN A 46 22.42 -20.95 14.22
N VAL A 47 23.53 -21.68 14.32
CA VAL A 47 24.23 -22.43 13.25
C VAL A 47 23.63 -23.83 13.03
N THR A 48 22.74 -24.31 13.90
CA THR A 48 21.99 -25.55 13.64
C THR A 48 21.08 -25.37 12.44
N GLU A 49 20.97 -26.40 11.59
CA GLU A 49 20.06 -26.50 10.45
C GLU A 49 18.66 -25.99 10.87
N LYS A 50 18.31 -24.81 10.37
CA LYS A 50 17.01 -24.21 10.58
C LYS A 50 16.15 -24.60 9.42
N ASP A 51 15.31 -25.57 9.68
CA ASP A 51 14.39 -26.10 8.69
C ASP A 51 13.13 -25.23 8.63
N PHE A 52 12.92 -24.57 7.51
CA PHE A 52 11.61 -24.02 7.18
C PHE A 52 10.72 -25.17 6.72
N ILE A 53 9.87 -25.64 7.63
CA ILE A 53 8.86 -26.67 7.36
C ILE A 53 7.52 -26.02 6.97
N LYS A 54 6.79 -26.66 6.07
CA LYS A 54 5.41 -26.26 5.79
C LYS A 54 4.52 -26.59 6.97
N VAL A 55 3.98 -25.55 7.59
CA VAL A 55 2.98 -25.65 8.65
C VAL A 55 1.55 -25.59 8.10
N TRP A 56 1.36 -24.93 6.95
CA TRP A 56 0.05 -24.70 6.37
C TRP A 56 0.14 -24.31 4.90
N SER A 57 -0.83 -24.71 4.10
CA SER A 57 -1.01 -24.20 2.74
C SER A 57 -2.47 -24.08 2.38
N LYS A 58 -2.80 -23.05 1.60
CA LYS A 58 -4.11 -22.89 1.01
C LYS A 58 -3.99 -22.22 -0.35
N THR A 59 -4.83 -22.64 -1.29
CA THR A 59 -4.91 -22.06 -2.63
C THR A 59 -6.14 -21.17 -2.75
N SER A 60 -6.06 -20.19 -3.65
CA SER A 60 -7.19 -19.31 -3.98
C SER A 60 -7.24 -19.09 -5.48
N LYS A 61 -8.45 -18.90 -6.01
CA LYS A 61 -8.66 -18.48 -7.40
C LYS A 61 -8.58 -16.95 -7.56
N SER A 62 -8.60 -16.21 -6.45
CA SER A 62 -8.43 -14.76 -6.39
C SER A 62 -7.08 -14.45 -5.73
N SER A 63 -6.63 -13.20 -5.88
CA SER A 63 -5.44 -12.74 -5.17
C SER A 63 -5.58 -12.92 -3.66
N ILE A 64 -4.48 -13.35 -3.02
CA ILE A 64 -4.36 -13.50 -1.57
C ILE A 64 -3.65 -12.26 -1.04
N MET A 65 -4.24 -11.58 -0.06
CA MET A 65 -3.65 -10.36 0.52
C MET A 65 -3.11 -10.68 1.91
N TYR A 66 -1.95 -10.11 2.24
CA TYR A 66 -1.38 -10.15 3.59
C TYR A 66 -1.30 -8.73 4.14
N GLU A 67 -1.92 -8.48 5.28
CA GLU A 67 -1.86 -7.17 5.95
C GLU A 67 -1.82 -7.34 7.47
N ASN A 68 -0.76 -6.83 8.10
CA ASN A 68 -0.61 -6.77 9.55
C ASN A 68 -0.93 -8.10 10.26
N GLY A 69 -0.22 -9.16 9.89
CA GLY A 69 -0.37 -10.49 10.47
C GLY A 69 -1.69 -11.20 10.11
N LYS A 70 -2.42 -10.71 9.10
CA LYS A 70 -3.66 -11.34 8.60
C LYS A 70 -3.53 -11.70 7.13
N ILE A 71 -4.06 -12.86 6.76
CA ILE A 71 -4.20 -13.29 5.37
C ILE A 71 -5.66 -13.26 4.97
N TYR A 72 -5.94 -12.61 3.86
CA TYR A 72 -7.26 -12.45 3.29
C TYR A 72 -7.40 -13.24 1.99
N PHE A 73 -8.49 -13.99 1.88
CA PHE A 73 -8.86 -14.79 0.72
C PHE A 73 -10.20 -14.32 0.15
N GLU A 74 -10.46 -14.67 -1.11
CA GLU A 74 -11.75 -14.43 -1.78
C GLU A 74 -12.18 -12.96 -1.72
N ASN A 75 -11.23 -12.07 -2.03
CA ASN A 75 -11.37 -10.61 -1.92
C ASN A 75 -11.85 -10.20 -0.52
N TYR A 76 -11.08 -10.52 0.53
CA TYR A 76 -11.35 -10.15 1.93
C TYR A 76 -12.58 -10.80 2.61
N GLN A 77 -13.25 -11.74 1.95
CA GLN A 77 -14.39 -12.46 2.54
C GLN A 77 -13.97 -13.47 3.62
N ASN A 78 -12.77 -14.03 3.51
CA ASN A 78 -12.24 -14.96 4.51
C ASN A 78 -10.93 -14.42 5.07
N CYS A 79 -10.80 -14.36 6.39
CA CYS A 79 -9.62 -13.84 7.06
C CYS A 79 -9.02 -14.88 8.01
N TYR A 80 -7.68 -14.95 7.99
CA TYR A 80 -6.88 -15.81 8.83
C TYR A 80 -5.85 -14.97 9.58
N SER A 81 -5.59 -15.26 10.85
CA SER A 81 -4.48 -14.69 11.62
C SER A 81 -3.25 -15.57 11.48
N CYS A 82 -2.07 -14.96 11.30
CA CYS A 82 -0.77 -15.63 11.19
C CYS A 82 0.13 -15.39 12.41
N VAL A 83 -0.46 -14.94 13.53
CA VAL A 83 0.25 -14.66 14.79
C VAL A 83 0.61 -15.97 15.52
N HIS A 84 -0.12 -17.04 15.23
CA HIS A 84 0.02 -18.36 15.84
C HIS A 84 0.89 -19.28 14.98
N SER A 85 1.30 -20.44 15.54
CA SER A 85 2.11 -21.44 14.84
C SER A 85 1.45 -21.98 13.57
N GLU A 86 0.12 -21.98 13.53
CA GLU A 86 -0.69 -22.28 12.34
C GLU A 86 -1.71 -21.16 12.13
N PRO A 87 -2.02 -20.78 10.88
CA PRO A 87 -3.01 -19.75 10.60
C PRO A 87 -4.39 -20.10 11.15
N GLN A 88 -4.97 -19.22 11.96
CA GLN A 88 -6.30 -19.41 12.56
C GLN A 88 -7.37 -18.61 11.82
N VAL A 89 -8.52 -19.22 11.54
CA VAL A 89 -9.65 -18.51 10.95
C VAL A 89 -10.14 -17.44 11.94
N LEU A 90 -10.17 -16.19 11.49
CA LEU A 90 -10.77 -15.08 12.24
C LEU A 90 -12.26 -14.95 11.88
N TYR A 91 -12.56 -14.91 10.59
CA TYR A 91 -13.93 -14.87 10.11
C TYR A 91 -14.06 -15.45 8.69
N LYS A 92 -15.30 -15.83 8.35
CA LYS A 92 -15.74 -16.14 6.99
C LYS A 92 -17.08 -15.48 6.75
N LEU A 93 -17.12 -14.51 5.85
CA LEU A 93 -18.34 -13.79 5.54
C LEU A 93 -19.30 -14.66 4.72
N PRO A 94 -20.63 -14.42 4.83
CA PRO A 94 -21.59 -15.04 3.94
C PRO A 94 -21.28 -14.73 2.46
N LYS A 95 -21.62 -15.66 1.56
CA LYS A 95 -21.46 -15.47 0.12
C LYS A 95 -22.27 -14.24 -0.33
N ARG A 96 -21.59 -13.29 -0.96
CA ARG A 96 -22.21 -12.09 -1.51
C ARG A 96 -22.64 -12.29 -2.95
N SER A 97 -23.70 -11.59 -3.34
CA SER A 97 -24.14 -11.51 -4.73
C SER A 97 -23.11 -10.77 -5.59
N LYS A 98 -23.17 -10.92 -6.93
CA LYS A 98 -22.27 -10.17 -7.84
C LYS A 98 -22.45 -8.65 -7.73
N VAL A 99 -23.63 -8.19 -7.32
CA VAL A 99 -23.97 -6.77 -7.16
C VAL A 99 -23.40 -6.20 -5.85
N GLU A 100 -23.08 -7.06 -4.89
CA GLU A 100 -22.56 -6.67 -3.57
C GLU A 100 -21.13 -7.16 -3.35
N LYS A 101 -20.45 -7.64 -4.39
CA LYS A 101 -19.05 -8.07 -4.30
C LYS A 101 -18.16 -6.91 -3.83
N PHE A 102 -17.11 -7.24 -3.10
CA PHE A 102 -16.07 -6.28 -2.77
C PHE A 102 -15.24 -5.97 -4.01
N GLU A 103 -15.05 -4.68 -4.25
CA GLU A 103 -14.24 -4.12 -5.33
C GLU A 103 -12.87 -3.71 -4.81
N ASP A 104 -12.81 -3.22 -3.57
CA ASP A 104 -11.56 -2.85 -2.90
C ASP A 104 -11.74 -2.88 -1.36
N ALA A 105 -10.65 -2.89 -0.61
CA ALA A 105 -10.68 -2.83 0.86
C ALA A 105 -9.44 -2.13 1.43
N LEU A 106 -9.54 -1.49 2.60
CA LEU A 106 -8.42 -0.92 3.38
C LEU A 106 -8.47 -1.40 4.83
N LEU A 107 -7.35 -1.90 5.37
CA LEU A 107 -7.23 -2.19 6.80
C LEU A 107 -6.89 -0.92 7.58
N CYS A 108 -7.77 -0.57 8.51
CA CYS A 108 -7.62 0.55 9.44
C CYS A 108 -7.29 0.04 10.84
N GLN A 109 -6.31 0.66 11.47
CA GLN A 109 -5.91 0.48 12.85
C GLN A 109 -6.45 1.64 13.71
N SER A 110 -6.43 1.46 15.02
CA SER A 110 -6.79 2.54 15.94
C SER A 110 -5.66 3.56 16.04
N PRO A 111 -5.95 4.87 16.06
CA PRO A 111 -4.98 5.84 16.52
C PRO A 111 -4.61 5.53 17.98
N LEU A 112 -3.32 5.62 18.31
CA LEU A 112 -2.81 5.36 19.67
C LEU A 112 -2.80 6.62 20.55
N ASP A 113 -2.82 7.79 19.92
CA ASP A 113 -2.65 9.12 20.52
C ASP A 113 -3.98 9.78 20.93
N LYS A 114 -5.13 9.22 20.51
CA LYS A 114 -6.45 9.84 20.67
C LYS A 114 -7.46 8.91 21.32
N THR A 115 -8.17 9.42 22.33
CA THR A 115 -9.36 8.74 22.87
C THR A 115 -10.58 9.02 21.99
N LEU A 116 -11.01 8.01 21.23
CA LEU A 116 -12.22 8.07 20.39
C LEU A 116 -13.49 7.79 21.20
N ALA A 117 -14.61 8.34 20.72
CA ALA A 117 -15.89 8.32 21.43
C ALA A 117 -16.52 6.91 21.49
N SER A 118 -16.43 6.12 20.42
CA SER A 118 -16.96 4.76 20.39
C SER A 118 -15.88 3.72 20.71
N PRO A 119 -16.14 2.72 21.57
CA PRO A 119 -15.22 1.61 21.79
C PRO A 119 -14.88 0.81 20.52
N SER A 120 -15.78 0.79 19.52
CA SER A 120 -15.50 0.12 18.24
C SER A 120 -14.49 0.88 17.38
N ASP A 121 -14.34 2.20 17.57
CA ASP A 121 -13.37 3.05 16.88
C ASP A 121 -11.93 2.76 17.32
N HIS A 122 -11.77 2.22 18.53
CA HIS A 122 -10.49 1.76 19.06
C HIS A 122 -10.04 0.39 18.54
N LYS A 123 -10.85 -0.25 17.69
CA LYS A 123 -10.57 -1.60 17.18
C LYS A 123 -10.25 -1.56 15.69
N ALA A 124 -9.31 -2.41 15.31
CA ALA A 124 -8.97 -2.60 13.91
C ALA A 124 -10.22 -2.94 13.10
N SER A 125 -10.41 -2.22 12.00
CA SER A 125 -11.57 -2.34 11.13
C SER A 125 -11.12 -2.48 9.69
N LEU A 126 -11.84 -3.28 8.91
CA LEU A 126 -11.67 -3.41 7.48
C LEU A 126 -12.72 -2.53 6.79
N LEU A 127 -12.28 -1.50 6.07
CA LEU A 127 -13.13 -0.77 5.15
C LEU A 127 -13.24 -1.57 3.86
N THR A 128 -14.45 -1.82 3.37
CA THR A 128 -14.67 -2.54 2.10
C THR A 128 -15.65 -1.78 1.22
N LEU A 129 -15.30 -1.60 -0.04
CA LEU A 129 -16.12 -0.95 -1.05
C LEU A 129 -16.84 -1.99 -1.88
N THR A 130 -18.17 -1.90 -2.00
CA THR A 130 -18.96 -2.84 -2.80
C THR A 130 -19.29 -2.32 -4.20
N ALA A 131 -19.62 -3.23 -5.11
CA ALA A 131 -20.03 -2.91 -6.48
C ALA A 131 -21.33 -2.06 -6.56
N ASN A 132 -22.19 -2.11 -5.55
CA ASN A 132 -23.37 -1.25 -5.41
C ASN A 132 -23.10 0.04 -4.60
N ASN A 133 -21.85 0.50 -4.54
CA ASN A 133 -21.43 1.79 -3.99
C ASN A 133 -21.70 1.97 -2.49
N TRP A 134 -21.67 0.89 -1.72
CA TRP A 134 -21.62 0.99 -0.27
C TRP A 134 -20.18 0.89 0.20
N LEU A 135 -19.82 1.80 1.11
CA LEU A 135 -18.63 1.69 1.92
C LEU A 135 -19.03 1.05 3.24
N TYR A 136 -18.60 -0.19 3.46
CA TYR A 136 -18.78 -0.88 4.73
C TYR A 136 -17.54 -0.72 5.60
N ARG A 137 -17.78 -0.64 6.90
CA ARG A 137 -16.78 -0.81 7.94
C ARG A 137 -17.09 -2.12 8.65
N LEU A 138 -16.20 -3.08 8.53
CA LEU A 138 -16.29 -4.38 9.18
C LEU A 138 -15.27 -4.45 10.33
N SER A 139 -15.57 -5.22 11.36
CA SER A 139 -14.57 -5.61 12.36
C SER A 139 -13.48 -6.45 11.69
N ALA A 140 -12.21 -6.07 11.82
CA ALA A 140 -11.10 -6.82 11.23
C ALA A 140 -10.84 -8.18 11.92
N VAL A 141 -11.52 -8.45 13.03
CA VAL A 141 -11.42 -9.69 13.81
C VAL A 141 -12.62 -10.59 13.59
N THR A 142 -13.83 -10.04 13.65
CA THR A 142 -15.07 -10.83 13.60
C THR A 142 -15.75 -10.79 12.24
N GLY A 143 -15.41 -9.84 11.37
CA GLY A 143 -16.09 -9.60 10.10
C GLY A 143 -17.49 -8.97 10.25
N GLU A 144 -17.90 -8.64 11.49
CA GLU A 144 -19.19 -8.03 11.78
C GLU A 144 -19.27 -6.62 11.20
N GLU A 145 -20.44 -6.25 10.66
CA GLU A 145 -20.71 -4.91 10.15
C GLU A 145 -20.85 -3.91 11.31
N LEU A 146 -19.97 -2.92 11.34
CA LEU A 146 -19.96 -1.86 12.35
C LEU A 146 -20.66 -0.60 11.86
N GLN A 147 -20.53 -0.29 10.57
CA GLN A 147 -21.10 0.89 9.94
C GLN A 147 -21.16 0.68 8.42
N ARG A 148 -22.09 1.36 7.74
CA ARG A 148 -22.10 1.46 6.28
C ARG A 148 -22.51 2.86 5.82
N VAL A 149 -22.00 3.26 4.67
CA VAL A 149 -22.29 4.57 4.05
C VAL A 149 -22.59 4.32 2.57
N TYR A 150 -23.71 4.85 2.10
CA TYR A 150 -24.04 4.83 0.68
C TYR A 150 -23.35 6.01 -0.02
N LEU A 151 -22.55 5.74 -1.05
CA LEU A 151 -21.76 6.78 -1.69
C LEU A 151 -22.56 7.53 -2.77
N SER A 152 -23.20 6.78 -3.67
CA SER A 152 -24.00 7.37 -4.76
C SER A 152 -24.78 6.31 -5.54
N SER A 153 -25.89 6.73 -6.14
CA SER A 153 -26.62 5.98 -7.18
C SER A 153 -26.12 6.23 -8.60
N ASN A 154 -25.41 7.34 -8.85
CA ASN A 154 -25.04 7.80 -10.19
C ASN A 154 -23.60 7.44 -10.58
N GLN A 155 -22.67 7.49 -9.62
CA GLN A 155 -21.24 7.25 -9.85
C GLN A 155 -20.84 5.84 -9.44
N LYS A 156 -19.96 5.18 -10.19
CA LYS A 156 -19.44 3.85 -9.84
C LYS A 156 -18.11 3.97 -9.11
N PHE A 157 -18.14 3.91 -7.77
CA PHE A 157 -16.96 3.93 -6.91
C PHE A 157 -16.32 2.55 -6.84
N ARG A 158 -15.02 2.43 -7.17
CA ARG A 158 -14.36 1.12 -7.32
C ARG A 158 -12.98 1.00 -6.68
N TYR A 159 -12.39 2.10 -6.24
CA TYR A 159 -11.04 2.09 -5.71
C TYR A 159 -10.98 2.79 -4.36
N LEU A 160 -10.20 2.24 -3.43
CA LEU A 160 -9.84 2.82 -2.16
C LEU A 160 -8.35 3.14 -2.15
N GLY A 161 -7.98 4.31 -1.64
CA GLY A 161 -6.58 4.71 -1.51
C GLY A 161 -6.35 5.54 -0.26
N TRP A 162 -5.13 5.48 0.26
CA TRP A 162 -4.70 6.34 1.37
C TRP A 162 -4.32 7.72 0.84
N GLU A 163 -4.82 8.77 1.51
CA GLU A 163 -4.28 10.12 1.37
C GLU A 163 -3.13 10.29 2.36
N VAL A 164 -3.44 10.07 3.64
CA VAL A 164 -2.48 9.84 4.72
C VAL A 164 -2.83 8.50 5.38
N SER A 165 -1.88 7.56 5.38
CA SER A 165 -2.14 6.20 5.88
C SER A 165 -2.64 6.22 7.32
N GLN A 166 -3.72 5.48 7.59
CA GLN A 166 -4.40 5.40 8.90
C GLN A 166 -5.10 6.68 9.39
N GLU A 167 -5.01 7.80 8.68
CA GLU A 167 -5.65 9.07 9.07
C GLU A 167 -6.75 9.49 8.10
N THR A 168 -6.48 9.42 6.80
CA THR A 168 -7.39 9.87 5.75
C THR A 168 -7.29 8.98 4.53
N PHE A 169 -8.43 8.63 3.96
CA PHE A 169 -8.51 7.83 2.74
C PHE A 169 -9.50 8.44 1.76
N TYR A 170 -9.41 8.02 0.51
CA TYR A 170 -10.35 8.42 -0.52
C TYR A 170 -10.98 7.20 -1.21
N VAL A 171 -12.21 7.39 -1.67
CA VAL A 171 -12.91 6.47 -2.56
C VAL A 171 -12.97 7.10 -3.94
N LYS A 172 -12.38 6.44 -4.94
CA LYS A 172 -12.30 6.93 -6.32
C LYS A 172 -13.29 6.20 -7.23
N SER A 173 -13.97 6.97 -8.07
CA SER A 173 -14.84 6.42 -9.11
C SER A 173 -14.03 5.89 -10.29
N VAL A 174 -14.62 4.96 -11.05
CA VAL A 174 -14.12 4.67 -12.39
C VAL A 174 -14.17 5.93 -13.25
N GLN A 175 -13.30 5.98 -14.25
CA GLN A 175 -13.33 7.03 -15.24
C GLN A 175 -14.66 6.97 -16.01
N ASN A 176 -15.37 8.09 -16.07
CA ASN A 176 -16.56 8.26 -16.87
C ASN A 176 -16.16 8.32 -18.34
N LYS A 177 -16.39 7.22 -19.07
CA LYS A 177 -16.12 7.11 -20.49
C LYS A 177 -17.43 7.15 -21.24
N GLU A 178 -17.53 8.06 -22.20
CA GLU A 178 -18.68 8.15 -23.10
C GLU A 178 -18.85 6.83 -23.85
N THR A 179 -20.06 6.30 -23.77
CA THR A 179 -20.44 5.12 -24.51
C THR A 179 -20.37 5.40 -26.01
N PRO A 180 -20.19 4.37 -26.86
CA PRO A 180 -20.20 4.55 -28.30
C PRO A 180 -21.50 5.20 -28.83
N LEU A 181 -22.62 4.98 -28.14
CA LEU A 181 -23.92 5.56 -28.47
C LEU A 181 -23.98 7.06 -28.14
N GLU A 182 -23.53 7.47 -26.95
CA GLU A 182 -23.46 8.88 -26.55
C GLU A 182 -22.56 9.69 -27.48
N ARG A 183 -21.41 9.12 -27.87
CA ARG A 183 -20.51 9.73 -28.85
C ARG A 183 -21.17 9.95 -30.21
N ARG A 184 -21.98 9.00 -30.67
CA ARG A 184 -22.75 9.14 -31.92
C ARG A 184 -23.87 10.18 -31.82
N ALA A 185 -24.41 10.40 -30.62
CA ALA A 185 -25.43 11.39 -30.33
C ALA A 185 -24.85 12.80 -30.04
N GLY A 186 -23.52 12.97 -30.07
CA GLY A 186 -22.87 14.24 -29.74
C GLY A 186 -22.99 14.64 -28.26
N ILE A 187 -23.38 13.70 -27.38
CA ILE A 187 -23.47 13.94 -25.94
C ILE A 187 -22.04 13.93 -25.38
N THR A 188 -21.63 15.04 -24.78
CA THR A 188 -20.31 15.18 -24.16
C THR A 188 -20.43 15.28 -22.65
N HIS A 189 -19.68 14.43 -21.94
CA HIS A 189 -19.62 14.46 -20.49
C HIS A 189 -18.35 15.17 -20.04
N ASN A 190 -18.49 16.22 -19.24
CA ASN A 190 -17.35 16.99 -18.74
C ASN A 190 -16.71 16.34 -17.52
N THR A 191 -17.47 15.61 -16.73
CA THR A 191 -16.97 14.91 -15.55
C THR A 191 -16.12 13.71 -15.95
N VAL A 192 -14.88 13.66 -15.46
CA VAL A 192 -13.93 12.55 -15.68
C VAL A 192 -14.09 11.49 -14.58
N MET A 193 -14.05 11.89 -13.32
CA MET A 193 -14.17 11.00 -12.16
C MET A 193 -14.46 11.79 -10.89
N HIS A 194 -14.76 11.10 -9.80
CA HIS A 194 -14.99 11.68 -8.48
C HIS A 194 -14.08 11.03 -7.44
N LEU A 195 -13.67 11.82 -6.44
CA LEU A 195 -13.01 11.32 -5.24
C LEU A 195 -13.84 11.74 -4.03
N ALA A 196 -14.19 10.79 -3.18
CA ALA A 196 -14.82 11.03 -1.88
C ALA A 196 -13.78 10.84 -0.77
N ILE A 197 -13.46 11.87 0.00
CA ILE A 197 -12.37 11.86 0.98
C ILE A 197 -12.94 11.76 2.38
N PHE A 198 -12.35 10.91 3.22
CA PHE A 198 -12.80 10.63 4.58
C PHE A 198 -11.65 10.68 5.57
N HIS A 199 -11.93 11.15 6.79
CA HIS A 199 -11.12 10.84 7.96
C HIS A 199 -11.44 9.43 8.48
N VAL A 200 -10.39 8.73 8.92
CA VAL A 200 -10.46 7.47 9.67
C VAL A 200 -11.00 7.74 11.08
N PHE A 201 -11.48 6.69 11.74
CA PHE A 201 -12.46 6.72 12.83
C PHE A 201 -12.37 7.87 13.87
N PRO A 202 -13.51 8.46 14.29
CA PRO A 202 -14.85 8.20 13.77
C PRO A 202 -14.96 8.58 12.30
N LEU A 203 -15.65 7.76 11.52
CA LEU A 203 -15.70 7.95 10.07
C LEU A 203 -16.39 9.29 9.75
N GLN A 204 -15.65 10.19 9.12
CA GLN A 204 -16.15 11.54 8.78
C GLN A 204 -15.85 11.85 7.32
N ILE A 205 -16.83 12.40 6.61
CA ILE A 205 -16.65 12.88 5.24
C ILE A 205 -15.94 14.24 5.27
N VAL A 206 -14.86 14.37 4.50
CA VAL A 206 -14.22 15.67 4.22
C VAL A 206 -14.97 16.34 3.07
N GLY A 207 -15.21 15.59 1.99
CA GLY A 207 -16.01 16.04 0.86
C GLY A 207 -15.88 15.14 -0.36
N ILE A 208 -16.68 15.43 -1.37
CA ILE A 208 -16.57 14.83 -2.70
C ILE A 208 -16.17 15.90 -3.70
N VAL A 209 -15.06 15.64 -4.39
CA VAL A 209 -14.53 16.49 -5.46
C VAL A 209 -14.81 15.85 -6.82
N GLU A 210 -15.25 16.69 -7.75
CA GLU A 210 -15.39 16.35 -9.17
C GLU A 210 -14.11 16.72 -9.94
N ILE A 211 -13.57 15.76 -10.69
CA ILE A 211 -12.52 16.02 -11.67
C ILE A 211 -13.16 16.29 -13.02
N ASN A 212 -13.04 17.52 -13.53
CA ASN A 212 -13.76 17.99 -14.70
C ASN A 212 -12.80 18.37 -15.86
N LYS A 213 -13.16 17.98 -17.09
CA LYS A 213 -12.41 18.27 -18.32
C LYS A 213 -12.30 19.77 -18.62
N LYS A 214 -13.27 20.59 -18.21
CA LYS A 214 -13.24 22.05 -18.41
C LYS A 214 -12.14 22.72 -17.59
N VAL A 215 -11.82 22.15 -16.42
CA VAL A 215 -10.81 22.68 -15.50
C VAL A 215 -9.45 22.07 -15.82
N PHE A 216 -9.38 20.74 -15.87
CA PHE A 216 -8.10 20.02 -15.99
C PHE A 216 -7.71 19.71 -17.43
N GLY A 217 -8.62 19.86 -18.40
CA GLY A 217 -8.41 19.52 -19.80
C GLY A 217 -8.88 18.10 -20.18
N ASN A 218 -8.97 17.84 -21.48
CA ASN A 218 -9.45 16.55 -22.02
C ASN A 218 -8.48 15.38 -21.86
N GLY A 219 -7.22 15.66 -21.52
CA GLY A 219 -6.16 14.66 -21.46
C GLY A 219 -6.10 13.87 -20.15
N VAL A 220 -6.97 14.14 -19.16
CA VAL A 220 -6.89 13.48 -17.85
C VAL A 220 -7.14 11.97 -17.97
N THR A 221 -6.18 11.17 -17.48
CA THR A 221 -6.23 9.71 -17.50
C THR A 221 -6.48 9.11 -16.13
N ASP A 222 -5.85 9.66 -15.09
CA ASP A 222 -6.03 9.22 -13.71
C ASP A 222 -5.74 10.33 -12.70
N VAL A 223 -6.22 10.15 -11.48
CA VAL A 223 -5.97 11.03 -10.34
C VAL A 223 -5.64 10.21 -9.09
N VAL A 224 -4.64 10.67 -8.34
CA VAL A 224 -4.23 10.13 -7.03
C VAL A 224 -4.15 11.29 -6.05
N LEU A 225 -4.60 11.04 -4.82
CA LEU A 225 -4.49 11.99 -3.72
C LEU A 225 -3.54 11.41 -2.67
N SER A 226 -2.50 12.15 -2.29
CA SER A 226 -1.53 11.70 -1.30
C SER A 226 -0.89 12.89 -0.61
N GLN A 227 -0.81 12.85 0.73
CA GLN A 227 -0.12 13.85 1.56
C GLN A 227 -0.51 15.31 1.20
N GLY A 228 -1.82 15.60 1.11
CA GLY A 228 -2.33 16.92 0.75
C GLY A 228 -2.13 17.35 -0.71
N VAL A 229 -1.61 16.47 -1.57
CA VAL A 229 -1.35 16.75 -3.00
C VAL A 229 -2.26 15.94 -3.90
N LEU A 230 -2.97 16.62 -4.79
CA LEU A 230 -3.73 16.01 -5.88
C LEU A 230 -2.82 15.86 -7.10
N ALA A 231 -2.42 14.64 -7.42
CA ALA A 231 -1.65 14.30 -8.61
C ALA A 231 -2.58 13.94 -9.76
N VAL A 232 -2.55 14.70 -10.84
CA VAL A 232 -3.36 14.48 -12.05
C VAL A 232 -2.46 14.01 -13.18
N SER A 233 -2.77 12.83 -13.71
CA SER A 233 -2.05 12.20 -14.81
C SER A 233 -2.73 12.47 -16.14
N TYR A 234 -1.92 12.63 -17.19
CA TYR A 234 -2.40 13.01 -18.52
C TYR A 234 -1.95 12.04 -19.62
N SER A 235 -2.75 11.95 -20.69
CA SER A 235 -2.49 11.09 -21.86
C SER A 235 -1.23 11.49 -22.64
N ASN A 236 -0.77 12.73 -22.48
CA ASN A 236 0.50 13.21 -23.04
C ASN A 236 1.72 12.80 -22.18
N LYS A 237 1.56 11.89 -21.21
CA LYS A 237 2.62 11.42 -20.31
C LYS A 237 3.16 12.52 -19.38
N SER A 238 2.30 13.46 -18.98
CA SER A 238 2.63 14.44 -17.95
C SER A 238 1.85 14.16 -16.67
N VAL A 239 2.44 14.52 -15.54
CA VAL A 239 1.82 14.53 -14.23
C VAL A 239 1.91 15.94 -13.69
N LYS A 240 0.77 16.49 -13.23
CA LYS A 240 0.68 17.80 -12.59
C LYS A 240 0.20 17.64 -11.15
N LEU A 241 0.84 18.36 -10.23
CA LEU A 241 0.54 18.34 -8.81
C LEU A 241 -0.17 19.63 -8.40
N TYR A 242 -1.23 19.50 -7.60
CA TYR A 242 -2.03 20.61 -7.08
C TYR A 242 -2.17 20.49 -5.56
N SER A 243 -2.22 21.62 -4.84
CA SER A 243 -2.53 21.61 -3.41
C SER A 243 -4.00 21.23 -3.21
N PHE A 244 -4.25 20.08 -2.60
CA PHE A 244 -5.61 19.67 -2.27
C PHE A 244 -6.20 20.51 -1.14
N GLU A 245 -5.37 20.96 -0.20
CA GLU A 245 -5.78 21.89 0.86
C GLU A 245 -6.33 23.20 0.26
N ASN A 246 -5.61 23.80 -0.70
CA ASN A 246 -6.08 25.01 -1.39
C ASN A 246 -7.41 24.75 -2.12
N ILE A 247 -7.52 23.58 -2.78
CA ILE A 247 -8.76 23.18 -3.47
C ILE A 247 -9.94 23.13 -2.49
N VAL A 248 -9.76 22.46 -1.34
CA VAL A 248 -10.80 22.35 -0.31
C VAL A 248 -11.17 23.74 0.23
N GLN A 249 -10.19 24.56 0.59
CA GLN A 249 -10.43 25.89 1.14
C GLN A 249 -11.18 26.82 0.18
N ARG A 250 -10.89 26.73 -1.12
CA ARG A 250 -11.44 27.64 -2.13
C ARG A 250 -12.76 27.17 -2.74
N TYR A 251 -12.94 25.87 -2.93
CA TYR A 251 -14.04 25.32 -3.76
C TYR A 251 -15.07 24.52 -2.97
N MET A 252 -14.92 24.37 -1.65
CA MET A 252 -15.93 23.73 -0.80
C MET A 252 -17.16 24.63 -0.66
N THR A 253 -18.31 24.13 -1.08
CA THR A 253 -19.59 24.85 -1.05
C THR A 253 -20.34 24.66 0.27
N GLU A 254 -20.27 23.46 0.85
CA GLU A 254 -20.94 23.10 2.10
C GLU A 254 -20.08 22.09 2.87
N LYS A 255 -19.97 22.23 4.19
CA LYS A 255 -19.36 21.19 5.04
C LYS A 255 -20.39 20.09 5.30
N LEU A 256 -20.08 18.87 4.88
CA LEU A 256 -20.97 17.73 5.03
C LEU A 256 -20.67 16.95 6.31
N LYS A 257 -21.70 16.32 6.87
CA LYS A 257 -21.57 15.37 7.97
C LYS A 257 -22.47 14.16 7.74
N LEU A 258 -21.92 12.97 7.91
CA LEU A 258 -22.65 11.72 7.67
C LEU A 258 -23.86 11.62 8.61
N GLY A 259 -25.02 11.26 8.04
CA GLY A 259 -26.29 11.14 8.76
C GLY A 259 -27.04 12.45 9.05
N GLU A 260 -26.44 13.60 8.74
CA GLU A 260 -27.10 14.91 8.85
C GLU A 260 -27.72 15.34 7.52
N GLN A 261 -28.67 16.28 7.57
CA GLN A 261 -29.34 16.82 6.40
C GLN A 261 -28.41 17.77 5.64
N SER A 262 -28.51 17.81 4.32
CA SER A 262 -27.75 18.73 3.47
C SER A 262 -28.65 19.47 2.50
N SER A 263 -28.37 20.76 2.31
CA SER A 263 -29.10 21.59 1.34
C SER A 263 -28.89 21.09 -0.10
N LEU A 264 -27.71 20.53 -0.38
CA LEU A 264 -27.35 19.92 -1.67
C LEU A 264 -28.17 18.67 -2.00
N LEU A 265 -28.82 18.06 -1.00
CA LEU A 265 -29.69 16.89 -1.16
C LEU A 265 -31.17 17.21 -0.94
N GLY A 266 -31.56 18.49 -0.85
CA GLY A 266 -32.94 18.86 -0.49
C GLY A 266 -33.35 18.34 0.88
N ASP A 267 -32.50 18.55 1.88
CA ASP A 267 -32.67 18.17 3.29
C ASP A 267 -32.73 16.65 3.56
N ASN A 268 -32.29 15.84 2.60
CA ASN A 268 -32.04 14.42 2.82
C ASN A 268 -30.68 14.18 3.51
N LYS A 269 -30.55 13.03 4.15
CA LYS A 269 -29.37 12.69 4.94
C LYS A 269 -28.18 12.28 4.09
N VAL A 270 -27.02 12.84 4.40
CA VAL A 270 -25.74 12.54 3.74
C VAL A 270 -25.31 11.10 4.05
N GLY A 271 -25.05 10.32 3.01
CA GLY A 271 -24.57 8.95 3.12
C GLY A 271 -25.65 7.88 3.26
N GLU A 272 -26.93 8.26 3.13
CA GLU A 272 -28.06 7.32 3.12
C GLU A 272 -28.59 7.07 1.69
N ALA A 273 -29.03 5.85 1.43
CA ALA A 273 -29.69 5.51 0.17
C ALA A 273 -31.10 6.14 0.11
N PRO A 274 -31.57 6.60 -1.06
CA PRO A 274 -30.96 6.46 -2.39
C PRO A 274 -30.03 7.62 -2.82
N PHE A 275 -29.81 8.61 -1.95
CA PHE A 275 -29.18 9.88 -2.33
C PHE A 275 -27.65 9.82 -2.27
N GLY A 276 -27.11 9.17 -1.24
CA GLY A 276 -25.66 9.06 -1.03
C GLY A 276 -25.05 10.37 -0.55
N ILE A 277 -23.86 10.70 -1.04
CA ILE A 277 -23.13 11.90 -0.65
C ILE A 277 -23.06 12.86 -1.85
N PRO A 278 -23.45 14.14 -1.69
CA PRO A 278 -23.42 15.10 -2.79
C PRO A 278 -21.99 15.59 -3.07
N VAL A 279 -21.75 16.08 -4.29
CA VAL A 279 -20.53 16.80 -4.64
C VAL A 279 -20.57 18.18 -3.98
N ASN A 280 -19.73 18.39 -2.97
CA ASN A 280 -19.61 19.66 -2.24
C ASN A 280 -18.29 20.39 -2.48
N ILE A 281 -17.39 19.85 -3.33
CA ILE A 281 -16.15 20.53 -3.75
C ILE A 281 -16.20 20.68 -5.27
N GLN A 282 -16.50 21.89 -5.75
CA GLN A 282 -16.71 22.17 -7.17
C GLN A 282 -15.63 23.10 -7.69
N ILE A 283 -14.63 22.52 -8.34
CA ILE A 283 -13.53 23.29 -8.92
C ILE A 283 -14.06 24.03 -10.15
N THR A 284 -14.06 25.36 -10.11
CA THR A 284 -14.61 26.21 -11.17
C THR A 284 -13.54 26.81 -12.07
N ASP A 285 -12.31 26.96 -11.56
CA ASP A 285 -11.15 27.43 -12.29
C ASP A 285 -9.90 26.56 -12.01
N CYS A 286 -8.94 26.57 -12.93
CA CYS A 286 -7.75 25.71 -12.83
C CYS A 286 -6.90 26.12 -11.62
N PRO A 287 -6.73 25.26 -10.60
CA PRO A 287 -5.90 25.58 -9.44
C PRO A 287 -4.43 25.76 -9.85
N PRO A 288 -3.63 26.53 -9.08
CA PRO A 288 -2.20 26.69 -9.36
C PRO A 288 -1.48 25.33 -9.41
N VAL A 289 -0.73 25.10 -10.48
CA VAL A 289 0.13 23.91 -10.63
C VAL A 289 1.37 24.12 -9.75
N LEU A 290 1.58 23.23 -8.78
CA LEU A 290 2.74 23.26 -7.90
C LEU A 290 3.99 22.66 -8.55
N PHE A 291 3.78 21.62 -9.35
CA PHE A 291 4.86 20.87 -9.99
C PHE A 291 4.32 20.15 -11.24
N GLU A 292 5.14 20.07 -12.27
CA GLU A 292 4.83 19.37 -13.51
C GLU A 292 6.06 18.61 -14.00
N VAL A 293 5.87 17.34 -14.35
CA VAL A 293 6.91 16.50 -14.94
C VAL A 293 6.34 15.65 -16.06
N SER A 294 7.17 15.41 -17.08
CA SER A 294 6.86 14.45 -18.13
C SER A 294 7.50 13.10 -17.79
N CYS A 295 6.69 12.07 -17.59
CA CYS A 295 7.15 10.74 -17.20
C CYS A 295 6.34 9.63 -17.87
N SER A 296 7.00 8.51 -18.21
CA SER A 296 6.30 7.31 -18.66
C SER A 296 5.53 6.66 -17.52
N ASN A 297 4.42 6.00 -17.83
CA ASN A 297 3.58 5.25 -16.89
C ASN A 297 3.02 6.08 -15.73
N ASN A 298 3.05 7.42 -15.83
CA ASN A 298 2.47 8.35 -14.87
C ASN A 298 2.95 8.17 -13.41
N GLY A 299 4.12 7.55 -13.22
CA GLY A 299 4.75 7.36 -11.92
C GLY A 299 5.73 8.51 -11.65
N VAL A 300 5.42 9.34 -10.67
CA VAL A 300 6.41 10.20 -10.02
C VAL A 300 6.40 9.88 -8.53
N GLN A 301 7.56 9.76 -7.93
CA GLN A 301 7.70 9.66 -6.48
C GLN A 301 8.48 10.87 -5.99
N ILE A 302 8.05 11.46 -4.89
CA ILE A 302 8.73 12.58 -4.24
C ILE A 302 9.12 12.13 -2.85
N GLY A 303 10.36 12.39 -2.45
CA GLY A 303 10.89 11.92 -1.18
C GLY A 303 12.34 12.29 -0.95
N GLY A 304 12.86 11.77 0.17
CA GLY A 304 14.25 11.95 0.59
C GLY A 304 14.56 13.32 1.16
N TYR A 305 15.73 13.41 1.79
CA TYR A 305 16.28 14.65 2.33
C TYR A 305 17.69 14.89 1.79
N PRO A 306 17.95 16.00 1.08
CA PRO A 306 16.98 17.02 0.64
C PRO A 306 15.95 16.48 -0.37
N TRP A 307 14.85 17.21 -0.60
CA TRP A 307 13.72 16.73 -1.42
C TRP A 307 14.09 16.49 -2.88
N HIS A 308 13.86 15.25 -3.33
CA HIS A 308 14.07 14.80 -4.70
C HIS A 308 12.81 14.16 -5.26
N TYR A 309 12.78 13.97 -6.57
CA TYR A 309 11.76 13.16 -7.22
C TYR A 309 12.38 12.13 -8.16
N ILE A 310 11.74 10.97 -8.23
CA ILE A 310 12.08 9.87 -9.12
C ILE A 310 11.02 9.77 -10.21
N TYR A 311 11.47 9.71 -11.46
CA TYR A 311 10.58 9.52 -12.60
C TYR A 311 11.29 8.73 -13.71
N THR A 312 10.49 8.05 -14.53
CA THR A 312 10.98 7.41 -15.75
C THR A 312 10.73 8.34 -16.94
N PRO A 313 11.74 8.71 -17.75
CA PRO A 313 11.54 9.56 -18.91
C PRO A 313 10.54 8.97 -19.93
N PRO A 314 9.77 9.81 -20.66
CA PRO A 314 8.65 9.37 -21.50
C PRO A 314 9.03 8.60 -22.78
N HIS A 315 10.30 8.25 -22.97
CA HIS A 315 10.84 7.69 -24.21
C HIS A 315 11.01 6.16 -24.14
N LYS A 316 10.59 5.45 -25.19
CA LYS A 316 10.44 3.98 -25.20
C LYS A 316 11.75 3.21 -24.95
N THR A 317 12.90 3.83 -25.22
CA THR A 317 14.23 3.22 -25.04
C THR A 317 14.73 3.23 -23.59
N HIS A 318 14.02 3.91 -22.68
CA HIS A 318 14.40 4.10 -21.27
C HIS A 318 13.57 3.25 -20.31
N LYS A 319 13.01 2.12 -20.79
CA LYS A 319 12.33 1.16 -19.91
C LYS A 319 13.38 0.59 -18.94
N GLY A 320 13.22 0.83 -17.64
CA GLY A 320 14.22 0.47 -16.61
C GLY A 320 15.30 1.53 -16.35
N THR A 321 15.11 2.75 -16.87
CA THR A 321 15.93 3.93 -16.56
C THR A 321 15.12 4.91 -15.71
N HIS A 322 15.57 5.15 -14.49
CA HIS A 322 14.96 6.11 -13.58
C HIS A 322 15.87 7.31 -13.41
N HIS A 323 15.27 8.50 -13.43
CA HIS A 323 15.94 9.76 -13.21
C HIS A 323 15.54 10.29 -11.84
N ILE A 324 16.54 10.71 -11.08
CA ILE A 324 16.42 11.31 -9.75
C ILE A 324 16.88 12.76 -9.89
N CYS A 325 15.98 13.68 -9.60
CA CYS A 325 16.24 15.11 -9.73
C CYS A 325 15.86 15.86 -8.46
N SER A 326 16.56 16.95 -8.17
CA SER A 326 16.24 17.90 -7.11
C SER A 326 14.88 18.54 -7.38
N LEU A 327 14.00 18.54 -6.39
CA LEU A 327 12.68 19.16 -6.51
C LEU A 327 12.78 20.70 -6.60
N LYS A 328 13.86 21.29 -6.05
CA LYS A 328 14.04 22.74 -5.95
C LYS A 328 14.27 23.41 -7.32
N ASP A 329 15.08 22.78 -8.16
CA ASP A 329 15.59 23.38 -9.40
C ASP A 329 15.60 22.42 -10.60
N ASN A 330 15.05 21.21 -10.43
CA ASN A 330 15.02 20.15 -11.45
C ASN A 330 16.41 19.70 -11.93
N THR A 331 17.45 20.00 -11.17
CA THR A 331 18.81 19.53 -11.48
C THR A 331 18.92 18.04 -11.20
N MET A 332 19.63 17.33 -12.07
CA MET A 332 19.86 15.89 -11.89
C MET A 332 20.77 15.65 -10.69
N ALA A 333 20.36 14.73 -9.80
CA ALA A 333 21.14 14.38 -8.63
C ALA A 333 22.48 13.72 -9.02
N SER A 334 23.45 13.75 -8.12
CA SER A 334 24.67 12.95 -8.21
C SER A 334 24.30 11.47 -8.34
N ASN A 335 24.78 10.79 -9.39
CA ASN A 335 24.32 9.43 -9.75
C ASN A 335 22.79 9.34 -9.96
N GLY A 336 22.16 10.41 -10.45
CA GLY A 336 20.71 10.49 -10.58
C GLY A 336 20.12 9.64 -11.71
N ILE A 337 20.94 9.08 -12.61
CA ILE A 337 20.47 8.13 -13.63
C ILE A 337 20.71 6.71 -13.12
N GLN A 338 19.62 6.03 -12.80
CA GLN A 338 19.64 4.65 -12.35
C GLN A 338 19.12 3.75 -13.45
N ASN A 339 20.00 2.91 -13.97
CA ASN A 339 19.68 1.92 -14.98
C ASN A 339 19.80 0.54 -14.36
N MET A 340 18.79 -0.29 -14.58
CA MET A 340 18.90 -1.71 -14.31
C MET A 340 18.57 -2.49 -15.56
N SER A 341 19.45 -3.41 -15.94
CA SER A 341 19.21 -4.31 -17.06
C SER A 341 18.11 -5.28 -16.66
N CYS A 342 16.86 -4.90 -16.90
CA CYS A 342 15.74 -5.79 -16.70
C CYS A 342 15.55 -6.67 -17.94
N SER A 343 15.99 -7.92 -17.86
CA SER A 343 15.69 -8.96 -18.85
C SER A 343 14.35 -9.67 -18.55
N SER A 344 13.60 -9.26 -17.52
CA SER A 344 12.33 -9.89 -17.12
C SER A 344 11.10 -9.09 -17.56
N LEU A 345 9.93 -9.73 -17.47
CA LEU A 345 8.62 -9.12 -17.69
C LEU A 345 8.21 -8.14 -16.57
N GLU A 346 8.74 -8.32 -15.36
CA GLU A 346 8.50 -7.44 -14.22
C GLU A 346 9.37 -6.18 -14.34
N SER A 347 8.74 -5.00 -14.26
CA SER A 347 9.51 -3.76 -14.20
C SER A 347 10.30 -3.70 -12.90
N ASP A 348 11.53 -3.21 -12.97
CA ASP A 348 12.28 -2.81 -11.80
C ASP A 348 11.51 -1.75 -11.00
N GLY A 349 11.47 -1.93 -9.68
CA GLY A 349 10.88 -0.99 -8.74
C GLY A 349 11.98 -0.10 -8.17
N ILE A 350 11.79 1.22 -8.24
CA ILE A 350 12.66 2.17 -7.55
C ILE A 350 11.82 3.02 -6.61
N PHE A 351 12.30 3.24 -5.40
CA PHE A 351 11.62 4.11 -4.44
C PHE A 351 12.56 4.70 -3.41
N PHE A 352 12.18 5.87 -2.90
CA PHE A 352 12.81 6.40 -1.69
C PHE A 352 12.58 5.44 -0.54
N HIS A 353 13.64 5.20 0.23
CA HIS A 353 13.52 4.45 1.46
C HIS A 353 12.50 5.18 2.35
N PRO A 354 11.56 4.45 2.98
CA PRO A 354 10.46 5.05 3.76
C PRO A 354 10.92 5.73 5.06
N ASP A 355 12.22 5.89 5.25
CA ASP A 355 12.83 6.32 6.50
C ASP A 355 13.31 7.77 6.47
N ASP A 356 12.96 8.50 5.41
CA ASP A 356 13.36 9.88 5.14
C ASP A 356 14.88 10.12 5.06
N SER A 357 15.70 9.07 5.06
CA SER A 357 17.17 9.17 4.99
C SER A 357 17.70 9.64 3.63
N GLY A 358 16.82 9.77 2.64
CA GLY A 358 17.19 10.02 1.24
C GLY A 358 17.80 8.83 0.52
N ARG A 359 17.93 7.66 1.18
CA ARG A 359 18.39 6.43 0.53
C ARG A 359 17.35 5.98 -0.49
N ILE A 360 17.82 5.33 -1.56
CA ILE A 360 16.94 4.80 -2.60
C ILE A 360 17.12 3.29 -2.67
N ILE A 361 16.01 2.58 -2.78
CA ILE A 361 15.98 1.14 -3.00
C ILE A 361 15.59 0.92 -4.46
N HIS A 362 16.45 0.25 -5.21
CA HIS A 362 16.22 -0.12 -6.60
C HIS A 362 16.23 -1.65 -6.72
N ILE A 363 15.05 -2.22 -6.91
CA ILE A 363 14.78 -3.65 -6.94
C ILE A 363 14.52 -4.05 -8.39
N GLY A 364 15.39 -4.86 -8.95
CA GLY A 364 15.13 -5.57 -10.19
C GLY A 364 14.79 -7.03 -9.95
N PRO A 365 14.66 -7.81 -11.02
CA PRO A 365 14.23 -9.21 -10.93
C PRO A 365 15.20 -10.10 -10.13
N THR A 366 16.50 -9.81 -10.24
CA THR A 366 17.59 -10.63 -9.67
C THR A 366 18.56 -9.86 -8.78
N THR A 367 18.46 -8.53 -8.76
CA THR A 367 19.35 -7.64 -8.02
C THR A 367 18.57 -6.63 -7.19
N ILE A 368 19.05 -6.36 -5.97
CA ILE A 368 18.60 -5.24 -5.14
C ILE A 368 19.80 -4.33 -4.94
N ASN A 369 19.69 -3.10 -5.44
CA ASN A 369 20.68 -2.07 -5.26
C ASN A 369 20.17 -1.09 -4.21
N LYS A 370 20.96 -0.90 -3.15
CA LYS A 370 20.77 0.20 -2.20
C LYS A 370 21.70 1.33 -2.59
N ILE A 371 21.13 2.48 -2.91
CA ILE A 371 21.89 3.65 -3.35
C ILE A 371 22.04 4.59 -2.15
N PRO A 372 23.26 4.81 -1.63
CA PRO A 372 23.50 5.75 -0.55
C PRO A 372 23.09 7.16 -0.95
N SER A 373 22.66 7.95 0.02
CA SER A 373 22.30 9.36 -0.12
C SER A 373 23.53 10.28 -0.26
N ASP A 374 24.55 9.89 -1.05
CA ASP A 374 25.74 10.72 -1.37
C ASP A 374 25.40 12.00 -2.19
N ILE A 375 24.15 12.46 -2.11
CA ILE A 375 23.61 13.66 -2.73
C ILE A 375 24.10 14.93 -2.01
N GLU A 376 24.54 14.88 -0.75
CA GLU A 376 25.33 15.96 -0.09
C GLU A 376 25.91 15.42 1.24
N ARG A 377 27.23 15.19 1.34
CA ARG A 377 27.88 14.57 2.52
C ARG A 377 27.82 15.45 3.78
N GLN A 378 27.45 14.89 4.94
CA GLN A 378 28.33 14.34 6.01
C GLN A 378 27.59 14.25 7.38
N ASN A 379 27.81 13.14 8.10
CA ASN A 379 27.46 12.84 9.52
C ASN A 379 26.10 12.17 9.86
N LYS A 380 26.19 10.84 10.03
CA LYS A 380 25.90 10.01 11.22
C LYS A 380 24.63 10.25 12.09
N TYR A 381 23.89 9.13 12.22
CA TYR A 381 22.85 8.72 13.18
C TYR A 381 21.46 9.33 13.04
N ILE A 382 20.46 8.55 12.58
CA ILE A 382 19.03 8.80 12.83
C ILE A 382 18.28 7.45 12.94
N TYR A 383 17.40 7.35 13.95
CA TYR A 383 16.50 6.24 14.29
C TYR A 383 15.17 6.37 13.54
N ILE A 384 14.59 5.29 12.98
CA ILE A 384 13.40 5.40 12.14
C ILE A 384 12.36 4.28 12.41
N TYR A 385 11.08 4.68 12.37
CA TYR A 385 9.82 3.90 12.42
C TYR A 385 9.24 3.68 11.01
N SER A 386 8.39 2.66 10.80
CA SER A 386 7.78 2.27 9.52
C SER A 386 6.45 2.94 9.19
N TYR A 387 6.25 3.15 7.89
CA TYR A 387 4.95 3.19 7.23
C TYR A 387 4.91 2.15 6.08
N ILE A 388 3.89 1.29 6.08
CA ILE A 388 3.57 0.40 4.95
C ILE A 388 2.80 1.23 3.91
N GLN A 389 3.46 1.56 2.80
CA GLN A 389 2.79 2.18 1.66
C GLN A 389 2.30 1.07 0.70
N ARG A 390 0.98 1.01 0.52
CA ARG A 390 0.37 0.23 -0.57
C ARG A 390 0.75 0.88 -1.90
N THR A 391 1.69 0.31 -2.64
CA THR A 391 1.83 0.62 -4.07
C THR A 391 0.82 -0.22 -4.86
N PRO A 392 -0.14 0.40 -5.57
CA PRO A 392 -0.94 -0.31 -6.55
C PRO A 392 -0.03 -0.67 -7.73
N HIS A 393 0.32 -1.95 -7.88
CA HIS A 393 0.98 -2.39 -9.10
C HIS A 393 0.03 -2.23 -10.29
N SER A 394 0.48 -1.45 -11.26
CA SER A 394 -0.10 -1.33 -12.59
C SER A 394 -0.15 -2.70 -13.27
N VAL A 395 -1.34 -3.06 -13.73
CA VAL A 395 -1.59 -4.19 -14.62
C VAL A 395 -0.81 -4.01 -15.93
N CYS A 396 -0.01 -5.01 -16.32
CA CYS A 396 0.15 -5.34 -17.74
C CYS A 396 0.55 -6.82 -17.89
N GLY A 397 -0.29 -7.60 -18.57
CA GLY A 397 0.06 -8.94 -19.04
C GLY A 397 0.82 -8.89 -20.37
N ASP A 398 1.77 -9.80 -20.57
CA ASP A 398 1.74 -10.85 -21.60
C ASP A 398 2.96 -11.78 -21.40
N ARG A 399 2.94 -12.92 -22.12
CA ARG A 399 3.50 -14.24 -21.76
C ARG A 399 5.02 -14.47 -21.97
N ASN A 400 5.51 -15.45 -21.20
CA ASN A 400 6.67 -16.36 -21.37
C ASN A 400 8.09 -15.96 -20.92
N TRP A 401 8.44 -16.52 -19.74
CA TRP A 401 9.54 -17.44 -19.39
C TRP A 401 10.95 -16.96 -18.97
N ILE A 402 11.33 -17.51 -17.80
CA ILE A 402 12.63 -17.77 -17.14
C ILE A 402 13.38 -16.55 -16.62
N LEU A 403 13.31 -16.33 -15.29
CA LEU A 403 14.29 -15.59 -14.50
C LEU A 403 14.15 -15.92 -13.01
N GLN A 404 15.28 -15.97 -12.28
CA GLN A 404 15.26 -15.88 -10.81
C GLN A 404 14.39 -14.68 -10.43
N THR A 405 13.36 -14.90 -9.61
CA THR A 405 12.38 -13.86 -9.31
C THR A 405 12.36 -13.63 -7.81
N PHE A 406 12.57 -12.38 -7.38
CA PHE A 406 12.22 -11.99 -6.02
C PHE A 406 10.71 -11.98 -5.89
N ARG A 407 10.18 -12.80 -4.97
CA ARG A 407 8.73 -12.90 -4.78
C ARG A 407 8.20 -11.91 -3.75
N MET A 408 9.04 -11.54 -2.80
CA MET A 408 8.67 -10.69 -1.68
C MET A 408 9.91 -10.01 -1.11
N VAL A 409 9.78 -8.75 -0.77
CA VAL A 409 10.76 -7.96 -0.05
C VAL A 409 10.04 -7.31 1.12
N GLU A 410 10.42 -7.68 2.34
CA GLU A 410 9.87 -7.10 3.57
C GLU A 410 10.99 -6.44 4.37
N TYR A 411 10.70 -5.24 4.87
CA TYR A 411 11.57 -4.54 5.81
C TYR A 411 11.08 -4.79 7.23
N GLU A 412 11.99 -5.26 8.08
CA GLU A 412 11.74 -5.47 9.50
C GLU A 412 12.51 -4.42 10.30
N ASP A 413 11.86 -3.27 10.54
CA ASP A 413 12.39 -2.13 11.30
C ASP A 413 13.09 -2.54 12.59
N GLU A 414 12.47 -3.46 13.32
CA GLU A 414 12.89 -3.88 14.66
C GLU A 414 14.18 -4.70 14.64
N LEU A 415 14.56 -5.24 13.49
CA LEU A 415 15.73 -6.09 13.28
C LEU A 415 16.80 -5.42 12.40
N ASP A 416 16.48 -4.28 11.78
CA ASP A 416 17.31 -3.57 10.78
C ASP A 416 17.82 -4.51 9.66
N LEU A 417 16.95 -5.42 9.23
CA LEU A 417 17.21 -6.38 8.16
C LEU A 417 16.22 -6.21 7.02
N LEU A 418 16.70 -6.44 5.81
CA LEU A 418 15.89 -6.61 4.61
C LEU A 418 15.76 -8.10 4.31
N ALA A 419 14.54 -8.63 4.37
CA ALA A 419 14.26 -10.02 4.06
C ALA A 419 13.75 -10.17 2.63
N VAL A 420 14.32 -11.12 1.89
CA VAL A 420 14.09 -11.29 0.46
C VAL A 420 13.86 -12.76 0.16
N VAL A 421 12.71 -13.08 -0.43
CA VAL A 421 12.41 -14.46 -0.88
C VAL A 421 12.80 -14.60 -2.35
N VAL A 422 13.66 -15.58 -2.64
CA VAL A 422 14.20 -15.84 -3.99
C VAL A 422 13.85 -17.26 -4.42
N THR A 423 13.43 -17.43 -5.66
CA THR A 423 13.29 -18.76 -6.29
C THR A 423 14.42 -18.97 -7.30
N ASN A 424 15.04 -20.16 -7.27
CA ASN A 424 15.98 -20.57 -8.32
C ASN A 424 15.14 -21.10 -9.49
N GLY A 425 15.00 -20.30 -10.55
CA GLY A 425 14.26 -20.66 -11.76
C GLY A 425 14.92 -21.75 -12.62
N GLU A 426 15.73 -22.65 -12.03
CA GLU A 426 16.27 -23.81 -12.72
C GLU A 426 15.24 -24.95 -12.71
N GLU A 427 14.92 -25.47 -13.90
CA GLU A 427 13.94 -26.53 -14.10
C GLU A 427 14.29 -27.76 -13.25
N GLY A 428 13.41 -28.08 -12.27
CA GLY A 428 13.35 -29.41 -11.66
C GLY A 428 13.36 -29.44 -10.14
N GLU A 429 13.88 -28.42 -9.45
CA GLU A 429 14.00 -28.51 -7.98
C GLU A 429 13.12 -27.53 -7.20
N GLY A 430 12.58 -26.47 -7.81
CA GLY A 430 11.67 -25.52 -7.15
C GLY A 430 12.25 -24.89 -5.86
N ARG A 431 13.57 -24.97 -5.64
CA ARG A 431 14.19 -24.57 -4.38
C ARG A 431 14.10 -23.06 -4.22
N ALA A 432 13.45 -22.66 -3.14
CA ALA A 432 13.34 -21.27 -2.73
C ALA A 432 14.21 -21.06 -1.49
N HIS A 433 14.74 -19.85 -1.33
CA HIS A 433 15.55 -19.49 -0.17
C HIS A 433 15.26 -18.07 0.26
N ILE A 434 15.38 -17.82 1.57
CA ILE A 434 15.26 -16.50 2.17
C ILE A 434 16.66 -15.92 2.31
N ARG A 435 16.89 -14.73 1.76
CA ARG A 435 18.10 -13.94 1.94
C ARG A 435 17.83 -12.82 2.92
N LEU A 436 18.68 -12.70 3.94
CA LEU A 436 18.64 -11.63 4.92
C LEU A 436 19.81 -10.70 4.63
N HIS A 437 19.51 -9.45 4.31
CA HIS A 437 20.50 -8.41 4.04
C HIS A 437 20.54 -7.41 5.18
N ASP A 438 21.73 -6.94 5.51
CA ASP A 438 21.92 -5.78 6.39
C ASP A 438 21.25 -4.58 5.74
N ASN A 439 20.36 -3.92 6.47
CA ASN A 439 19.64 -2.81 5.90
C ASN A 439 20.59 -1.66 5.58
N GLN A 440 21.61 -1.36 6.39
CA GLN A 440 22.43 -0.17 6.21
C GLN A 440 23.27 -0.21 4.94
N ASN A 441 23.92 -1.34 4.67
CA ASN A 441 24.87 -1.47 3.57
C ASN A 441 24.43 -2.45 2.47
N GLY A 442 23.30 -3.14 2.63
CA GLY A 442 22.77 -4.09 1.66
C GLY A 442 23.54 -5.43 1.59
N GLN A 443 24.55 -5.64 2.42
CA GLN A 443 25.35 -6.86 2.41
C GLN A 443 24.50 -8.06 2.84
N LEU A 444 24.61 -9.16 2.09
CA LEU A 444 23.99 -10.42 2.44
C LEU A 444 24.59 -10.95 3.75
N GLN A 445 23.75 -11.06 4.78
CA GLN A 445 24.13 -11.57 6.10
C GLN A 445 23.90 -13.08 6.20
N ARG A 446 22.81 -13.59 5.62
CA ARG A 446 22.46 -15.02 5.69
C ARG A 446 21.56 -15.45 4.55
N THR A 447 21.75 -16.68 4.07
CA THR A 447 20.80 -17.40 3.21
C THR A 447 20.22 -18.57 4.00
N ILE A 448 18.92 -18.81 3.86
CA ILE A 448 18.24 -19.94 4.48
C ILE A 448 17.40 -20.66 3.43
N ASP A 449 17.70 -21.94 3.21
CA ASP A 449 16.99 -22.76 2.24
C ASP A 449 15.62 -23.16 2.78
N LEU A 450 14.61 -23.09 1.92
CA LEU A 450 13.29 -23.65 2.19
C LEU A 450 13.34 -25.14 1.82
N LEU A 451 12.92 -26.00 2.75
CA LEU A 451 12.97 -27.46 2.54
C LEU A 451 12.01 -27.93 1.45
N GLU A 452 10.91 -27.21 1.25
CA GLU A 452 9.92 -27.57 0.26
C GLU A 452 10.16 -26.86 -1.08
N PRO A 453 9.98 -27.58 -2.20
CA PRO A 453 9.94 -26.96 -3.51
C PRO A 453 8.72 -26.03 -3.58
N TRP A 454 8.94 -24.82 -4.09
CA TRP A 454 7.87 -23.91 -4.47
C TRP A 454 7.42 -24.25 -5.88
N ASP A 455 6.18 -24.71 -6.02
CA ASP A 455 5.56 -24.87 -7.33
C ASP A 455 5.32 -23.48 -7.94
N GLU A 456 6.13 -23.09 -8.91
CA GLU A 456 5.84 -21.94 -9.76
C GLU A 456 4.69 -22.28 -10.72
N VAL A 457 3.45 -22.32 -10.21
CA VAL A 457 2.28 -22.54 -11.04
C VAL A 457 1.93 -21.23 -11.74
N SER A 458 2.49 -21.01 -12.93
CA SER A 458 1.96 -20.00 -13.83
C SER A 458 0.55 -20.42 -14.25
N SER A 459 -0.49 -19.78 -13.71
CA SER A 459 -1.86 -20.00 -14.17
C SER A 459 -1.99 -19.47 -15.60
N SER A 460 -1.87 -20.35 -16.58
CA SER A 460 -2.16 -20.08 -17.98
C SER A 460 -3.67 -20.04 -18.18
N THR A 461 -4.25 -18.84 -18.20
CA THR A 461 -5.50 -18.54 -18.92
C THR A 461 -5.52 -17.08 -19.33
#